data_AF-A0A370FA13-F1
#
_entry.id   AF-A0A370FA13-F1
#
_cell.length_a   1.000
_cell.length_b   1.000
_cell.length_c   1.000
_cell.angle_alpha   90.00
_cell.angle_beta   90.00
_cell.angle_gamma   90.00
#
_symmetry.space_group_name_H-M   'P 1'
#
loop_
_entity.id
_entity.type
_entity.pdbx_description
1 polymer ?
#
loop_
_entity_poly.entity_id
_entity_poly.type
_entity_poly.pdbx_seq_one_letter_code
_entity_poly.pdbx_strand_id
1 'polypeptide(L)'
;MIVYGDGRRKERSGAKLARVCIGLRRARAIPPGIVRHARLVEALIEAGELLQGVADAVGDEALSHGVPPGVASATQLTLALARCCLHSWCYGFALAHEDAVEDAVRDCARQPLPAWITVHRCEGYAFYGLYPEGHGMAALQVRESGALSGERTRVVGLRSIGTSLAAMVAAGMRAPGFETLRPQGHPFDRQAGALPPAGWAPDAALVDEGPGLSGSSFLAGVEALRRAGVPPPRVHLFPSHGHGPGPAASPPARQLWREQPVHYLGFDDVAGAAAMPPHRVLDWVRDPLPGVRGDMIALSGGAWRAWHGEGAETLPAQVHMERLKFLLPADGGDWLLRFAGLGRGSRLACARRHLLARHGFCPPVEGLWHGFTAERWLAHARPLPLWPSAQQPTRGLLLERLAEYLAFRGTRLPAPATAGAMREVLLDMAGHNVAKGLGDEGARAWQAWRGALPAAALTMPLRRVLTDNRLHAWEWLWDGRTLRKTDAVDHAVAHDLVGCQPLEWDVAGATVEFGLDAGERHWFMGRLRAAGVPVQSTLLALYLPLYAAFQLGAFTMALQAAPEAEKATLAREVRRYGQWVRRVLG
;
A
#
# COMPACT_ATOMS: atom_id res chain seq x y z
N MET A 1 17.37 -5.27 9.25
CA MET A 1 16.97 -4.59 8.01
C MET A 1 15.55 -4.12 8.20
N ILE A 2 15.31 -2.81 8.13
CA ILE A 2 13.96 -2.26 8.17
C ILE A 2 13.88 -1.21 7.08
N VAL A 3 13.08 -1.45 6.05
CA VAL A 3 12.83 -0.44 5.02
C VAL A 3 11.41 0.12 5.15
N TYR A 4 10.55 -0.54 5.92
CA TYR A 4 9.14 -0.18 6.09
C TYR A 4 8.92 1.16 6.80
N GLY A 5 7.97 1.93 6.29
CA GLY A 5 7.48 3.17 6.90
C GLY A 5 6.03 3.04 7.36
N ASP A 6 5.75 3.45 8.60
CA ASP A 6 4.38 3.65 9.08
C ASP A 6 3.84 4.96 8.48
N GLY A 7 3.09 4.84 7.39
CA GLY A 7 2.57 5.98 6.65
C GLY A 7 1.55 6.77 7.48
N ARG A 8 2.04 7.77 8.23
CA ARG A 8 1.23 8.65 9.07
C ARG A 8 1.06 10.01 8.44
N ARG A 9 -0.14 10.58 8.57
CA ARG A 9 -0.42 11.94 8.13
C ARG A 9 -1.31 12.68 9.12
N LYS A 10 -1.00 13.95 9.39
CA LYS A 10 -1.88 14.84 10.13
C LYS A 10 -2.91 15.42 9.19
N GLU A 11 -4.18 15.30 9.53
CA GLU A 11 -5.28 15.85 8.75
C GLU A 11 -6.32 16.50 9.64
N ARG A 12 -7.09 17.43 9.06
CA ARG A 12 -8.25 18.03 9.73
C ARG A 12 -9.44 17.07 9.67
N SER A 13 -10.09 16.80 10.80
CA SER A 13 -11.27 15.92 10.85
C SER A 13 -12.39 16.39 9.93
N GLY A 14 -12.66 17.71 9.92
CA GLY A 14 -13.66 18.30 9.01
C GLY A 14 -13.32 18.12 7.53
N ALA A 15 -12.03 18.11 7.16
CA ALA A 15 -11.62 17.86 5.77
C ALA A 15 -11.82 16.39 5.38
N LYS A 16 -11.69 15.45 6.32
CA LYS A 16 -12.03 14.04 6.12
C LYS A 16 -13.52 13.83 5.91
N LEU A 17 -14.33 14.36 6.82
CA LEU A 17 -15.79 14.27 6.71
C LEU A 17 -16.29 14.91 5.40
N ALA A 18 -15.76 16.08 5.04
CA ALA A 18 -16.08 16.71 3.75
C ALA A 18 -15.76 15.81 2.55
N ARG A 19 -14.66 15.04 2.59
CA ARG A 19 -14.34 14.07 1.53
C ARG A 19 -15.31 12.91 1.48
N VAL A 20 -15.78 12.39 2.61
CA VAL A 20 -16.87 11.41 2.65
C VAL A 20 -18.11 11.96 1.95
N CYS A 21 -18.55 13.18 2.30
CA CYS A 21 -19.70 13.83 1.67
C CYS A 21 -19.53 14.05 0.16
N ILE A 22 -18.35 14.47 -0.28
CA ILE A 22 -18.04 14.63 -1.72
C ILE A 22 -18.03 13.27 -2.43
N GLY A 23 -17.47 12.24 -1.80
CA GLY A 23 -17.43 10.88 -2.30
C GLY A 23 -18.83 10.31 -2.52
N LEU A 24 -19.70 10.45 -1.53
CA LEU A 24 -21.10 10.00 -1.60
C LEU A 24 -21.90 10.72 -2.69
N ARG A 25 -21.81 12.05 -2.78
CA ARG A 25 -22.46 12.80 -3.87
C ARG A 25 -21.99 12.35 -5.24
N ARG A 26 -20.70 12.05 -5.40
CA ARG A 26 -20.15 11.50 -6.64
C ARG A 26 -20.63 10.08 -6.91
N ALA A 27 -20.74 9.24 -5.89
CA ALA A 27 -21.25 7.88 -6.03
C ALA A 27 -22.69 7.87 -6.57
N ARG A 28 -23.56 8.77 -6.09
CA ARG A 28 -24.95 8.92 -6.56
C ARG A 28 -25.08 9.37 -8.01
N ALA A 29 -24.11 10.14 -8.49
CA ALA A 29 -24.09 10.59 -9.87
C ALA A 29 -23.62 9.50 -10.85
N ILE A 30 -23.16 8.35 -10.35
CA ILE A 30 -22.72 7.21 -11.16
C ILE A 30 -23.85 6.18 -11.19
N PRO A 31 -24.18 5.59 -12.35
CA PRO A 31 -25.14 4.49 -12.42
C PRO A 31 -24.75 3.29 -11.54
N PRO A 32 -25.70 2.40 -11.19
CA PRO A 32 -25.40 1.13 -10.53
C PRO A 32 -24.30 0.35 -11.26
N GLY A 33 -23.44 -0.33 -10.49
CA GLY A 33 -22.28 -1.05 -11.02
C GLY A 33 -21.02 -0.89 -10.16
N ILE A 34 -19.98 -1.63 -10.54
CA ILE A 34 -18.73 -1.74 -9.78
C ILE A 34 -18.02 -0.39 -9.56
N VAL A 35 -18.14 0.54 -10.52
CA VAL A 35 -17.52 1.88 -10.40
C VAL A 35 -18.19 2.69 -9.28
N ARG A 36 -19.53 2.63 -9.18
CA ARG A 36 -20.28 3.24 -8.06
C ARG A 36 -19.94 2.55 -6.75
N HIS A 37 -19.90 1.22 -6.74
CA HIS A 37 -19.53 0.44 -5.56
C HIS A 37 -18.15 0.85 -5.02
N ALA A 38 -17.14 0.96 -5.90
CA ALA A 38 -15.80 1.42 -5.53
C ALA A 38 -15.78 2.82 -4.89
N ARG A 39 -16.75 3.69 -5.19
CA ARG A 39 -16.91 5.01 -4.52
C ARG A 39 -17.51 4.90 -3.13
N LEU A 40 -18.44 3.98 -2.92
CA LEU A 40 -18.96 3.68 -1.59
C LEU A 40 -17.83 3.14 -0.70
N VAL A 41 -16.98 2.28 -1.24
CA VAL A 41 -15.79 1.76 -0.56
C VAL A 41 -14.76 2.86 -0.30
N GLU A 42 -14.54 3.78 -1.24
CA GLU A 42 -13.71 4.99 -1.00
C GLU A 42 -14.24 5.80 0.20
N ALA A 43 -15.57 5.97 0.31
CA ALA A 43 -16.19 6.67 1.44
C ALA A 43 -16.07 5.88 2.75
N LEU A 44 -16.26 4.56 2.73
CA LEU A 44 -16.05 3.67 3.88
C LEU A 44 -14.62 3.77 4.42
N ILE A 45 -13.61 3.73 3.54
CA ILE A 45 -12.20 3.85 3.93
C ILE A 45 -11.93 5.23 4.55
N GLU A 46 -12.43 6.32 3.94
CA GLU A 46 -12.24 7.66 4.51
C GLU A 46 -12.92 7.82 5.88
N ALA A 47 -14.10 7.20 6.08
CA ALA A 47 -14.83 7.17 7.35
C ALA A 47 -14.11 6.31 8.41
N GLY A 48 -13.61 5.12 8.05
CA GLY A 48 -12.80 4.29 8.95
C GLY A 48 -11.54 4.99 9.41
N GLU A 49 -10.83 5.66 8.49
CA GLU A 49 -9.67 6.49 8.83
C GLU A 49 -10.05 7.71 9.72
N LEU A 50 -11.24 8.30 9.54
CA LEU A 50 -11.76 9.35 10.43
C LEU A 50 -12.00 8.79 11.83
N LEU A 51 -12.72 7.66 11.93
CA LEU A 51 -12.99 6.97 13.19
C LEU A 51 -11.69 6.61 13.91
N GLN A 52 -10.72 6.02 13.21
CA GLN A 52 -9.40 5.71 13.78
C GLN A 52 -8.76 6.96 14.38
N GLY A 53 -8.70 8.05 13.63
CA GLY A 53 -8.05 9.28 14.06
C GLY A 53 -8.75 9.93 15.27
N VAL A 54 -10.08 9.96 15.27
CA VAL A 54 -10.89 10.52 16.36
C VAL A 54 -10.77 9.66 17.61
N ALA A 55 -10.86 8.33 17.49
CA ALA A 55 -10.68 7.41 18.61
C ALA A 55 -9.24 7.46 19.17
N ASP A 56 -8.22 7.64 18.32
CA ASP A 56 -6.82 7.75 18.77
C ASP A 56 -6.58 9.05 19.55
N ALA A 57 -7.25 10.14 19.16
CA ALA A 57 -7.18 11.42 19.88
C ALA A 57 -7.85 11.36 21.26
N VAL A 58 -8.84 10.48 21.45
CA VAL A 58 -9.50 10.24 22.75
C VAL A 58 -8.67 9.28 23.62
N GLY A 59 -8.14 8.20 23.04
CA GLY A 59 -7.37 7.17 23.75
C GLY A 59 -8.22 6.04 24.35
N ASP A 60 -7.66 4.83 24.44
CA ASP A 60 -8.37 3.63 24.94
C ASP A 60 -8.84 3.76 26.38
N GLU A 61 -8.08 4.44 27.25
CA GLU A 61 -8.44 4.61 28.66
C GLU A 61 -9.76 5.37 28.81
N ALA A 62 -9.89 6.53 28.17
CA ALA A 62 -11.13 7.30 28.17
C ALA A 62 -12.29 6.51 27.51
N LEU A 63 -12.03 5.82 26.40
CA LEU A 63 -13.04 5.00 25.71
C LEU A 63 -13.55 3.84 26.57
N SER A 64 -12.74 3.33 27.50
CA SER A 64 -13.13 2.25 28.41
C SER A 64 -14.18 2.69 29.45
N HIS A 65 -14.34 3.99 29.68
CA HIS A 65 -15.35 4.53 30.59
C HIS A 65 -16.65 4.96 29.89
N GLY A 66 -16.66 4.96 28.55
CA GLY A 66 -17.79 5.39 27.74
C GLY A 66 -17.34 5.97 26.41
N VAL A 67 -18.20 5.89 25.40
CA VAL A 67 -17.88 6.36 24.04
C VAL A 67 -18.32 7.82 23.87
N PRO A 68 -17.40 8.78 23.67
CA PRO A 68 -17.77 10.17 23.45
C PRO A 68 -18.61 10.35 22.18
N PRO A 69 -19.49 11.37 22.11
CA PRO A 69 -20.39 11.57 20.96
C PRO A 69 -19.67 11.66 19.61
N GLY A 70 -18.49 12.30 19.57
CA GLY A 70 -17.66 12.37 18.36
C GLY A 70 -17.21 11.01 17.85
N VAL A 71 -16.79 10.10 18.74
CA VAL A 71 -16.41 8.72 18.38
C VAL A 71 -17.66 7.92 17.99
N ALA A 72 -18.72 7.99 18.78
CA ALA A 72 -19.97 7.28 18.51
C ALA A 72 -20.56 7.63 17.14
N SER A 73 -20.61 8.92 16.79
CA SER A 73 -21.12 9.36 15.48
C SER A 73 -20.22 8.93 14.32
N ALA A 74 -18.89 8.94 14.48
CA ALA A 74 -17.96 8.42 13.47
C ALA A 74 -18.09 6.89 13.31
N THR A 75 -18.32 6.16 14.40
CA THR A 75 -18.63 4.72 14.38
C THR A 75 -19.91 4.44 13.61
N GLN A 76 -20.99 5.17 13.89
CA GLN A 76 -22.27 4.99 13.19
C GLN A 76 -22.20 5.35 11.72
N LEU A 77 -21.48 6.43 11.35
CA LEU A 77 -21.20 6.75 9.96
C LEU A 77 -20.45 5.62 9.24
N THR A 78 -19.41 5.07 9.88
CA THR A 78 -18.62 3.97 9.30
C THR A 78 -19.48 2.71 9.15
N LEU A 79 -20.32 2.38 10.13
CA LEU A 79 -21.24 1.25 10.08
C LEU A 79 -22.32 1.42 9.00
N ALA A 80 -22.92 2.60 8.87
CA ALA A 80 -23.91 2.89 7.83
C ALA A 80 -23.31 2.71 6.44
N LEU A 81 -22.08 3.22 6.21
CA LEU A 81 -21.34 3.01 4.98
C LEU A 81 -21.02 1.53 4.73
N ALA A 82 -20.62 0.78 5.76
CA ALA A 82 -20.34 -0.65 5.64
C ALA A 82 -21.59 -1.45 5.27
N ARG A 83 -22.75 -1.15 5.88
CA ARG A 83 -24.05 -1.73 5.50
C ARG A 83 -24.41 -1.41 4.06
N CYS A 84 -24.20 -0.16 3.64
CA CYS A 84 -24.42 0.27 2.26
C CYS A 84 -23.51 -0.49 1.26
N CYS A 85 -22.21 -0.62 1.57
CA CYS A 85 -21.25 -1.37 0.75
C CYS A 85 -21.62 -2.85 0.68
N LEU A 86 -21.86 -3.50 1.83
CA LEU A 86 -22.21 -4.93 1.85
C LEU A 86 -23.53 -5.18 1.12
N HIS A 87 -24.53 -4.32 1.28
CA HIS A 87 -25.79 -4.43 0.52
C HIS A 87 -25.52 -4.28 -0.98
N SER A 88 -24.72 -3.30 -1.38
CA SER A 88 -24.32 -3.14 -2.78
C SER A 88 -23.60 -4.37 -3.32
N TRP A 89 -22.72 -4.98 -2.53
CA TRP A 89 -22.03 -6.20 -2.90
C TRP A 89 -23.00 -7.38 -3.06
N CYS A 90 -23.85 -7.67 -2.06
CA CYS A 90 -24.76 -8.82 -2.06
C CYS A 90 -25.80 -8.78 -3.20
N TYR A 91 -26.17 -7.59 -3.69
CA TYR A 91 -27.11 -7.41 -4.80
C TYR A 91 -26.40 -7.13 -6.14
N GLY A 92 -25.17 -7.61 -6.33
CA GLY A 92 -24.45 -7.51 -7.60
C GLY A 92 -24.26 -6.08 -8.10
N PHE A 93 -24.08 -5.12 -7.18
CA PHE A 93 -23.92 -3.69 -7.40
C PHE A 93 -25.17 -2.93 -7.89
N ALA A 94 -26.30 -3.62 -8.06
CA ALA A 94 -27.53 -3.03 -8.58
C ALA A 94 -28.21 -2.08 -7.57
N LEU A 95 -28.14 -2.41 -6.28
CA LEU A 95 -28.78 -1.67 -5.20
C LEU A 95 -27.74 -1.10 -4.25
N ALA A 96 -28.08 -0.02 -3.54
CA ALA A 96 -27.34 0.43 -2.36
C ALA A 96 -28.32 1.15 -1.45
N HIS A 97 -28.30 0.84 -0.15
CA HIS A 97 -29.17 1.50 0.82
C HIS A 97 -28.44 2.71 1.41
N GLU A 98 -28.72 3.91 0.88
CA GLU A 98 -27.98 5.14 1.20
C GLU A 98 -28.67 6.04 2.23
N ASP A 99 -29.96 5.86 2.53
CA ASP A 99 -30.73 6.79 3.36
C ASP A 99 -30.14 6.92 4.77
N ALA A 100 -29.85 5.77 5.40
CA ALA A 100 -29.20 5.72 6.71
C ALA A 100 -27.79 6.36 6.73
N VAL A 101 -27.12 6.45 5.57
CA VAL A 101 -25.79 7.08 5.46
C VAL A 101 -25.90 8.60 5.56
N GLU A 102 -26.95 9.20 4.98
CA GLU A 102 -27.14 10.66 5.06
C GLU A 102 -27.38 11.15 6.49
N ASP A 103 -28.23 10.43 7.22
CA ASP A 103 -28.52 10.74 8.62
C ASP A 103 -27.23 10.64 9.44
N ALA A 104 -26.46 9.56 9.27
CA ALA A 104 -25.20 9.38 9.97
C ALA A 104 -24.15 10.46 9.62
N VAL A 105 -24.11 10.93 8.36
CA VAL A 105 -23.28 12.09 7.96
C VAL A 105 -23.72 13.36 8.67
N ARG A 106 -25.03 13.66 8.68
CA ARG A 106 -25.59 14.84 9.35
C ARG A 106 -25.32 14.82 10.86
N ASP A 107 -25.43 13.66 11.47
CA ASP A 107 -25.18 13.49 12.90
C ASP A 107 -23.70 13.65 13.23
N CYS A 108 -22.81 13.03 12.45
CA CYS A 108 -21.36 13.18 12.63
C CYS A 108 -20.90 14.63 12.43
N ALA A 109 -21.48 15.35 11.45
CA ALA A 109 -21.17 16.75 11.20
C ALA A 109 -21.57 17.70 12.35
N ARG A 110 -22.54 17.30 13.19
CA ARG A 110 -23.01 18.07 14.35
C ARG A 110 -22.17 17.84 15.62
N GLN A 111 -21.35 16.79 15.66
CA GLN A 111 -20.56 16.47 16.85
C GLN A 111 -19.25 17.27 16.90
N PRO A 112 -18.78 17.62 18.11
CA PRO A 112 -17.44 18.15 18.28
C PRO A 112 -16.42 17.05 17.98
N LEU A 113 -15.63 17.24 16.91
CA LEU A 113 -14.51 16.38 16.55
C LEU A 113 -13.19 17.08 16.88
N PRO A 114 -12.11 16.33 17.24
CA PRO A 114 -10.77 16.88 17.33
C PRO A 114 -10.41 17.65 16.06
N ALA A 115 -9.84 18.86 16.18
CA ALA A 115 -9.53 19.69 15.02
C ALA A 115 -8.53 19.00 14.06
N TRP A 116 -7.58 18.27 14.63
CA TRP A 116 -6.55 17.51 13.93
C TRP A 116 -6.50 16.09 14.44
N ILE A 117 -6.30 15.16 13.52
CA ILE A 117 -6.13 13.74 13.79
C ILE A 117 -4.91 13.21 13.05
N THR A 118 -4.29 12.17 13.60
CA THR A 118 -3.25 11.41 12.91
C THR A 118 -3.89 10.19 12.26
N VAL A 119 -3.75 10.10 10.95
CA VAL A 119 -4.31 9.01 10.15
C VAL A 119 -3.19 8.07 9.76
N HIS A 120 -3.39 6.78 10.02
CA HIS A 120 -2.50 5.72 9.58
C HIS A 120 -2.99 5.13 8.27
N ARG A 121 -2.09 5.02 7.29
CA ARG A 121 -2.38 4.35 6.01
C ARG A 121 -2.78 2.90 6.26
N CYS A 122 -3.90 2.51 5.66
CA CYS A 122 -4.38 1.13 5.65
C CYS A 122 -3.65 0.37 4.54
N GLU A 123 -2.62 -0.41 4.89
CA GLU A 123 -1.74 -1.07 3.93
C GLU A 123 -2.44 -2.18 3.14
N GLY A 124 -3.32 -2.96 3.77
CA GLY A 124 -4.13 -3.96 3.09
C GLY A 124 -4.89 -3.41 1.89
N TYR A 125 -5.51 -2.23 2.06
CA TYR A 125 -6.21 -1.55 0.97
C TYR A 125 -5.26 -0.99 -0.08
N ALA A 126 -4.09 -0.48 0.31
CA ALA A 126 -3.17 0.17 -0.60
C ALA A 126 -2.37 -0.82 -1.46
N PHE A 127 -2.05 -2.00 -0.92
CA PHE A 127 -0.99 -2.84 -1.47
C PHE A 127 -1.33 -4.32 -1.57
N TYR A 128 -2.02 -4.90 -0.59
CA TYR A 128 -2.18 -6.36 -0.48
C TYR A 128 -3.43 -6.92 -1.16
N GLY A 129 -4.25 -6.07 -1.78
CA GLY A 129 -5.50 -6.53 -2.39
C GLY A 129 -6.51 -6.98 -1.34
N LEU A 130 -6.52 -6.36 -0.16
CA LEU A 130 -7.52 -6.63 0.87
C LEU A 130 -8.85 -5.95 0.52
N TYR A 131 -9.89 -6.74 0.27
CA TYR A 131 -11.23 -6.26 -0.01
C TYR A 131 -12.06 -6.26 1.27
N PRO A 132 -12.55 -5.09 1.77
CA PRO A 132 -13.40 -5.04 2.97
C PRO A 132 -14.67 -5.91 2.84
N GLU A 133 -15.11 -6.18 1.62
CA GLU A 133 -16.23 -7.04 1.27
C GLU A 133 -16.00 -8.49 1.75
N GLY A 134 -14.76 -8.99 1.70
CA GLY A 134 -14.43 -10.32 2.23
C GLY A 134 -14.70 -10.47 3.71
N HIS A 135 -14.50 -9.41 4.49
CA HIS A 135 -14.81 -9.43 5.92
C HIS A 135 -16.31 -9.44 6.18
N GLY A 136 -17.09 -8.66 5.40
CA GLY A 136 -18.54 -8.67 5.50
C GLY A 136 -19.17 -9.99 5.04
N MET A 137 -18.63 -10.60 3.98
CA MET A 137 -19.09 -11.87 3.45
C MET A 137 -18.71 -13.04 4.37
N ALA A 138 -17.50 -13.05 4.94
CA ALA A 138 -17.12 -14.04 5.95
C ALA A 138 -18.05 -13.95 7.17
N ALA A 139 -18.35 -12.73 7.63
CA ALA A 139 -19.27 -12.51 8.73
C ALA A 139 -20.69 -13.01 8.44
N LEU A 140 -21.18 -12.79 7.21
CA LEU A 140 -22.48 -13.28 6.75
C LEU A 140 -22.53 -14.82 6.76
N GLN A 141 -21.50 -15.50 6.23
CA GLN A 141 -21.40 -16.97 6.23
C GLN A 141 -21.40 -17.55 7.64
N VAL A 142 -20.65 -16.94 8.56
CA VAL A 142 -20.55 -17.38 9.96
C VAL A 142 -21.85 -17.17 10.72
N ARG A 143 -22.58 -16.09 10.42
CA ARG A 143 -23.92 -15.85 10.97
C ARG A 143 -24.90 -16.90 10.46
N GLU A 144 -24.90 -17.18 9.16
CA GLU A 144 -25.82 -18.13 8.53
C GLU A 144 -25.60 -19.57 8.97
N SER A 145 -24.35 -19.94 9.26
CA SER A 145 -24.04 -21.26 9.85
C SER A 145 -24.42 -21.37 11.33
N GLY A 146 -24.76 -20.27 12.00
CA GLY A 146 -25.07 -20.23 13.43
C GLY A 146 -23.84 -20.35 14.34
N ALA A 147 -22.63 -20.21 13.80
CA ALA A 147 -21.39 -20.28 14.56
C ALA A 147 -21.20 -19.08 15.50
N LEU A 148 -21.83 -17.94 15.21
CA LEU A 148 -21.90 -16.76 16.07
C LEU A 148 -23.35 -16.30 16.26
N SER A 149 -23.61 -15.59 17.36
CA SER A 149 -24.96 -15.16 17.78
C SER A 149 -25.54 -13.98 16.97
N GLY A 150 -24.96 -13.64 15.81
CA GLY A 150 -25.42 -12.61 14.91
C GLY A 150 -25.48 -11.23 15.58
N GLU A 151 -26.70 -10.70 15.74
CA GLU A 151 -26.92 -9.34 16.29
C GLU A 151 -26.41 -9.16 17.73
N ARG A 152 -26.26 -10.26 18.47
CA ARG A 152 -25.72 -10.26 19.85
C ARG A 152 -24.19 -10.40 19.91
N THR A 153 -23.52 -10.57 18.77
CA THR A 153 -22.06 -10.68 18.73
C THR A 153 -21.40 -9.34 19.00
N ARG A 154 -20.46 -9.32 19.96
CA ARG A 154 -19.63 -8.14 20.23
C ARG A 154 -18.53 -8.02 19.18
N VAL A 155 -18.61 -7.01 18.31
CA VAL A 155 -17.61 -6.80 17.25
C VAL A 155 -16.56 -5.79 17.70
N VAL A 156 -15.28 -6.17 17.63
CA VAL A 156 -14.14 -5.32 18.04
C VAL A 156 -13.12 -5.24 16.91
N GLY A 157 -12.87 -4.03 16.41
CA GLY A 157 -11.83 -3.75 15.41
C GLY A 157 -10.51 -3.30 16.02
N LEU A 158 -9.41 -3.93 15.64
CA LEU A 158 -8.08 -3.49 16.02
C LEU A 158 -7.64 -2.32 15.12
N ARG A 159 -7.41 -1.16 15.72
CA ARG A 159 -6.96 0.03 15.01
C ARG A 159 -5.54 -0.21 14.47
N SER A 160 -5.23 0.13 13.22
CA SER A 160 -5.91 1.14 12.37
C SER A 160 -7.03 0.58 11.47
N ILE A 161 -6.67 -0.22 10.45
CA ILE A 161 -7.56 -0.68 9.38
C ILE A 161 -8.76 -1.49 9.90
N GLY A 162 -8.64 -2.12 11.07
CA GLY A 162 -9.73 -2.83 11.73
C GLY A 162 -10.96 -1.97 12.02
N THR A 163 -10.89 -0.64 11.94
CA THR A 163 -12.08 0.24 12.02
C THR A 163 -13.10 -0.01 10.91
N SER A 164 -12.70 0.09 9.64
CA SER A 164 -13.58 -0.17 8.51
C SER A 164 -13.86 -1.66 8.32
N LEU A 165 -12.91 -2.54 8.64
CA LEU A 165 -13.12 -4.00 8.58
C LEU A 165 -14.13 -4.46 9.64
N ALA A 166 -14.05 -3.98 10.88
CA ALA A 166 -15.03 -4.30 11.92
C ALA A 166 -16.42 -3.77 11.59
N ALA A 167 -16.52 -2.61 10.93
CA ALA A 167 -17.79 -2.13 10.42
C ALA A 167 -18.41 -3.09 9.39
N MET A 168 -17.61 -3.69 8.51
CA MET A 168 -18.07 -4.71 7.56
C MET A 168 -18.48 -6.01 8.26
N VAL A 169 -17.71 -6.46 9.25
CA VAL A 169 -18.09 -7.63 10.07
C VAL A 169 -19.40 -7.36 10.82
N ALA A 170 -19.55 -6.18 11.43
CA ALA A 170 -20.78 -5.78 12.11
C ALA A 170 -21.98 -5.70 11.14
N ALA A 171 -21.78 -5.21 9.92
CA ALA A 171 -22.80 -5.23 8.87
C ALA A 171 -23.19 -6.69 8.51
N GLY A 172 -22.22 -7.58 8.32
CA GLY A 172 -22.45 -9.00 8.05
C GLY A 172 -23.15 -9.73 9.19
N MET A 173 -22.82 -9.40 10.45
CA MET A 173 -23.46 -9.93 11.64
C MET A 173 -24.85 -9.34 11.92
N ARG A 174 -25.21 -8.21 11.29
CA ARG A 174 -26.34 -7.33 11.68
C ARG A 174 -26.20 -6.79 13.11
N ALA A 175 -24.97 -6.66 13.61
CA ALA A 175 -24.74 -6.05 14.90
C ALA A 175 -25.19 -4.57 14.90
N PRO A 176 -25.76 -4.07 16.01
CA PRO A 176 -26.21 -2.68 16.12
C PRO A 176 -25.05 -1.67 16.17
N GLY A 177 -23.84 -2.13 16.50
CA GLY A 177 -22.64 -1.32 16.64
C GLY A 177 -21.38 -2.17 16.64
N PHE A 178 -20.24 -1.52 16.76
CA PHE A 178 -18.94 -2.16 16.96
C PHE A 178 -18.04 -1.24 17.80
N GLU A 179 -17.02 -1.84 18.40
CA GLU A 179 -16.01 -1.16 19.22
C GLU A 179 -14.66 -1.19 18.51
N THR A 180 -13.74 -0.35 18.98
CA THR A 180 -12.37 -0.31 18.45
C THR A 180 -11.36 -0.30 19.58
N LEU A 181 -10.22 -0.95 19.37
CA LEU A 181 -9.16 -1.07 20.36
C LEU A 181 -7.80 -0.78 19.72
N ARG A 182 -6.86 -0.14 20.43
CA ARG A 182 -5.50 0.14 19.91
C ARG A 182 -4.45 -0.71 20.64
N PRO A 183 -3.98 -1.81 20.03
CA PRO A 183 -2.77 -2.47 20.49
C PRO A 183 -1.56 -1.51 20.44
N GLN A 184 -0.88 -1.33 21.56
CA GLN A 184 0.25 -0.42 21.77
C GLN A 184 1.47 -1.18 22.31
N GLY A 185 2.62 -0.51 22.42
CA GLY A 185 3.87 -1.15 22.85
C GLY A 185 4.70 -1.71 21.68
N HIS A 186 5.61 -2.64 21.97
CA HIS A 186 6.55 -3.16 20.97
C HIS A 186 5.80 -3.97 19.88
N PRO A 187 6.18 -3.90 18.58
CA PRO A 187 5.46 -4.60 17.50
C PRO A 187 5.37 -6.14 17.64
N PHE A 188 6.23 -6.74 18.46
CA PHE A 188 6.23 -8.19 18.74
C PHE A 188 5.65 -8.54 20.12
N ASP A 189 5.26 -7.54 20.90
CA ASP A 189 4.72 -7.69 22.25
C ASP A 189 3.73 -6.55 22.53
N ARG A 190 2.68 -6.49 21.72
CA ARG A 190 1.62 -5.49 21.86
C ARG A 190 0.75 -5.80 23.06
N GLN A 191 0.30 -4.74 23.72
CA GLN A 191 -0.66 -4.78 24.82
C GLN A 191 -1.84 -3.87 24.47
N ALA A 192 -3.04 -4.20 24.95
CA ALA A 192 -4.23 -3.41 24.68
C ALA A 192 -4.90 -2.93 25.97
N GLY A 193 -5.57 -1.78 25.88
CA GLY A 193 -6.37 -1.22 26.98
C GLY A 193 -7.59 -2.06 27.32
N ALA A 194 -8.42 -1.53 28.23
CA ALA A 194 -9.72 -2.11 28.55
C ALA A 194 -10.75 -1.73 27.48
N LEU A 195 -11.69 -2.65 27.21
CA LEU A 195 -12.88 -2.35 26.42
C LEU A 195 -13.96 -1.73 27.32
N PRO A 196 -14.88 -0.91 26.78
CA PRO A 196 -15.98 -0.38 27.55
C PRO A 196 -16.85 -1.50 28.15
N PRO A 197 -17.51 -1.26 29.31
CA PRO A 197 -18.53 -2.17 29.81
C PRO A 197 -19.60 -2.35 28.73
N ALA A 198 -19.87 -3.61 28.39
CA ALA A 198 -20.96 -3.97 27.49
C ALA A 198 -22.00 -4.77 28.28
N GLY A 199 -23.23 -4.81 27.77
CA GLY A 199 -24.20 -5.82 28.20
C GLY A 199 -23.68 -7.24 27.92
N TRP A 200 -24.41 -8.25 28.38
CA TRP A 200 -24.04 -9.64 28.10
C TRP A 200 -23.97 -9.89 26.60
N ALA A 201 -22.78 -10.26 26.12
CA ALA A 201 -22.53 -10.71 24.76
C ALA A 201 -22.03 -12.15 24.82
N PRO A 202 -22.74 -13.11 24.19
CA PRO A 202 -22.38 -14.51 24.29
C PRO A 202 -21.07 -14.80 23.55
N ASP A 203 -20.74 -14.07 22.49
CA ASP A 203 -19.54 -14.25 21.67
C ASP A 203 -18.99 -12.90 21.18
N ALA A 204 -17.76 -12.93 20.68
CA ALA A 204 -17.09 -11.77 20.11
C ALA A 204 -16.44 -12.09 18.76
N ALA A 205 -16.43 -11.09 17.88
CA ALA A 205 -15.68 -11.08 16.63
C ALA A 205 -14.53 -10.07 16.75
N LEU A 206 -13.29 -10.56 16.69
CA LEU A 206 -12.08 -9.72 16.73
C LEU A 206 -11.53 -9.56 15.32
N VAL A 207 -11.39 -8.31 14.87
CA VAL A 207 -11.21 -8.00 13.45
C VAL A 207 -9.94 -7.17 13.22
N ASP A 208 -9.09 -7.60 12.29
CA ASP A 208 -7.90 -6.87 11.84
C ASP A 208 -7.42 -7.39 10.47
N GLU A 209 -6.53 -6.66 9.81
CA GLU A 209 -5.84 -7.14 8.62
C GLU A 209 -4.83 -8.25 8.94
N GLY A 210 -4.21 -8.23 10.13
CA GLY A 210 -3.19 -9.21 10.51
C GLY A 210 -3.69 -10.66 10.53
N PRO A 211 -2.92 -11.59 11.12
CA PRO A 211 -1.68 -11.36 11.84
C PRO A 211 -0.47 -11.15 10.90
N GLY A 212 0.36 -10.15 11.21
CA GLY A 212 1.67 -9.98 10.57
C GLY A 212 2.74 -10.91 11.15
N LEU A 213 3.99 -10.42 11.22
CA LEU A 213 5.15 -11.21 11.65
C LEU A 213 5.04 -11.86 13.05
N SER A 214 4.33 -11.23 14.00
CA SER A 214 4.27 -11.67 15.40
C SER A 214 2.91 -12.15 15.88
N GLY A 215 1.82 -11.71 15.26
CA GLY A 215 0.45 -11.93 15.76
C GLY A 215 0.10 -11.20 17.07
N SER A 216 0.98 -10.34 17.60
CA SER A 216 0.79 -9.76 18.93
C SER A 216 -0.45 -8.86 19.07
N SER A 217 -0.90 -8.21 17.98
CA SER A 217 -2.15 -7.41 17.99
C SER A 217 -3.38 -8.27 18.29
N PHE A 218 -3.51 -9.44 17.66
CA PHE A 218 -4.61 -10.37 17.91
C PHE A 218 -4.55 -10.92 19.33
N LEU A 219 -3.37 -11.33 19.79
CA LEU A 219 -3.18 -11.79 21.17
C LEU A 219 -3.65 -10.73 22.19
N ALA A 220 -3.26 -9.45 21.99
CA ALA A 220 -3.67 -8.36 22.85
C ALA A 220 -5.20 -8.12 22.83
N GLY A 221 -5.83 -8.23 21.66
CA GLY A 221 -7.27 -8.07 21.50
C GLY A 221 -8.08 -9.19 22.17
N VAL A 222 -7.64 -10.45 22.03
CA VAL A 222 -8.30 -11.58 22.71
C VAL A 222 -8.18 -11.45 24.22
N GLU A 223 -7.03 -11.02 24.72
CA GLU A 223 -6.83 -10.79 26.15
C GLU A 223 -7.70 -9.64 26.70
N ALA A 224 -7.92 -8.59 25.91
CA ALA A 224 -8.87 -7.53 26.26
C ALA A 224 -10.32 -8.04 26.33
N LEU A 225 -10.74 -8.88 25.37
CA LEU A 225 -12.06 -9.52 25.37
C LEU A 225 -12.23 -10.49 26.55
N ARG A 226 -11.18 -11.24 26.89
CA ARG A 226 -11.16 -12.13 28.06
C ARG A 226 -11.38 -11.35 29.36
N ARG A 227 -10.67 -10.24 29.53
CA ARG A 227 -10.84 -9.33 30.69
C ARG A 227 -12.24 -8.70 30.72
N ALA A 228 -12.86 -8.51 29.55
CA ALA A 228 -14.23 -8.02 29.41
C ALA A 228 -15.31 -9.12 29.54
N GLY A 229 -14.93 -10.34 29.92
CA GLY A 229 -15.87 -11.42 30.25
C GLY A 229 -16.23 -12.36 29.09
N VAL A 230 -15.63 -12.21 27.90
CA VAL A 230 -15.84 -13.16 26.79
C VAL A 230 -14.74 -14.23 26.85
N PRO A 231 -15.08 -15.50 27.14
CA PRO A 231 -14.06 -16.54 27.26
C PRO A 231 -13.37 -16.80 25.90
N PRO A 232 -12.06 -17.13 25.86
CA PRO A 232 -11.31 -17.22 24.62
C PRO A 232 -11.97 -18.09 23.54
N PRO A 233 -12.51 -19.30 23.81
CA PRO A 233 -13.16 -20.11 22.77
C PRO A 233 -14.41 -19.49 22.11
N ARG A 234 -14.94 -18.40 22.67
CA ARG A 234 -16.08 -17.63 22.13
C ARG A 234 -15.62 -16.37 21.38
N VAL A 235 -14.31 -16.21 21.17
CA VAL A 235 -13.71 -15.12 20.40
C VAL A 235 -13.30 -15.62 19.03
N HIS A 236 -14.06 -15.23 18.00
CA HIS A 236 -13.79 -15.61 16.62
C HIS A 236 -12.92 -14.55 15.95
N LEU A 237 -11.88 -14.97 15.24
CA LEU A 237 -10.95 -14.08 14.57
C LEU A 237 -11.37 -13.84 13.12
N PHE A 238 -11.32 -12.59 12.69
CA PHE A 238 -11.56 -12.16 11.31
C PHE A 238 -10.30 -11.46 10.76
N PRO A 239 -9.30 -12.24 10.31
CA PRO A 239 -8.07 -11.76 9.67
C PRO A 239 -8.25 -11.53 8.16
N SER A 240 -7.20 -11.03 7.48
CA SER A 240 -7.14 -11.05 6.01
C SER A 240 -6.77 -12.40 5.40
N HIS A 241 -6.21 -13.33 6.18
CA HIS A 241 -5.75 -14.64 5.71
C HIS A 241 -5.73 -15.72 6.82
N GLY A 242 -5.70 -16.99 6.42
CA GLY A 242 -5.70 -18.15 7.34
C GLY A 242 -4.33 -18.65 7.81
N HIS A 243 -3.21 -18.12 7.30
CA HIS A 243 -1.87 -18.69 7.53
C HIS A 243 -1.31 -18.57 8.96
N GLY A 244 -1.99 -17.81 9.83
CA GLY A 244 -1.50 -17.52 11.18
C GLY A 244 -0.31 -16.57 11.21
N PRO A 245 0.25 -16.32 12.40
CA PRO A 245 1.29 -15.33 12.59
C PRO A 245 2.64 -15.81 12.06
N GLY A 246 3.47 -14.87 11.62
CA GLY A 246 4.76 -15.16 10.98
C GLY A 246 5.87 -15.71 11.91
N PRO A 247 7.11 -15.81 11.42
CA PRO A 247 8.21 -16.43 12.15
C PRO A 247 8.56 -15.78 13.50
N ALA A 248 8.26 -14.49 13.67
CA ALA A 248 8.50 -13.75 14.91
C ALA A 248 7.39 -13.93 15.97
N ALA A 249 6.43 -14.83 15.74
CA ALA A 249 5.36 -15.10 16.68
C ALA A 249 5.84 -15.84 17.94
N SER A 250 5.45 -15.31 19.10
CA SER A 250 5.69 -15.94 20.40
C SER A 250 4.91 -17.26 20.53
N PRO A 251 5.35 -18.20 21.39
CA PRO A 251 4.59 -19.44 21.63
C PRO A 251 3.13 -19.20 22.05
N PRO A 252 2.80 -18.24 22.94
CA PRO A 252 1.41 -17.90 23.26
C PRO A 252 0.59 -17.42 22.06
N ALA A 253 1.16 -16.58 21.18
CA ALA A 253 0.45 -16.10 20.00
C ALA A 253 0.12 -17.25 19.02
N ARG A 254 1.06 -18.19 18.84
CA ARG A 254 0.86 -19.39 18.01
C ARG A 254 -0.18 -20.33 18.61
N GLN A 255 -0.15 -20.53 19.92
CA GLN A 255 -1.12 -21.37 20.62
C GLN A 255 -2.52 -20.78 20.49
N LEU A 256 -2.68 -19.49 20.81
CA LEU A 256 -3.95 -18.80 20.70
C LEU A 256 -4.53 -18.92 19.29
N TRP A 257 -3.73 -18.71 18.25
CA TRP A 257 -4.21 -18.83 16.88
C TRP A 257 -4.78 -20.23 16.56
N ARG A 258 -4.14 -21.30 17.05
CA ARG A 258 -4.61 -22.68 16.84
C ARG A 258 -5.91 -22.99 17.58
N GLU A 259 -6.14 -22.33 18.71
CA GLU A 259 -7.31 -22.57 19.56
C GLU A 259 -8.53 -21.76 19.13
N GLN A 260 -8.34 -20.70 18.33
CA GLN A 260 -9.43 -19.83 17.92
C GLN A 260 -10.08 -20.22 16.59
N PRO A 261 -11.42 -20.09 16.47
CA PRO A 261 -12.08 -20.10 15.17
C PRO A 261 -11.61 -18.90 14.33
N VAL A 262 -11.19 -19.18 13.09
CA VAL A 262 -10.67 -18.17 12.16
C VAL A 262 -11.56 -18.14 10.91
N HIS A 263 -12.04 -16.95 10.55
CA HIS A 263 -12.95 -16.74 9.43
C HIS A 263 -12.40 -15.68 8.50
N TYR A 264 -12.12 -16.03 7.25
CA TYR A 264 -11.62 -15.09 6.25
C TYR A 264 -12.07 -15.51 4.86
N LEU A 265 -12.19 -14.52 3.97
CA LEU A 265 -12.31 -14.71 2.53
C LEU A 265 -11.27 -13.80 1.88
N GLY A 266 -10.35 -14.42 1.13
CA GLY A 266 -9.25 -13.74 0.46
C GLY A 266 -9.67 -13.11 -0.86
N PHE A 267 -8.72 -12.49 -1.55
CA PHE A 267 -8.94 -11.91 -2.88
C PHE A 267 -9.58 -12.92 -3.85
N ASP A 268 -9.05 -14.15 -3.90
CA ASP A 268 -9.51 -15.16 -4.85
C ASP A 268 -10.98 -15.54 -4.65
N ASP A 269 -11.45 -15.52 -3.40
CA ASP A 269 -12.84 -15.86 -3.03
C ASP A 269 -13.82 -14.75 -3.39
N VAL A 270 -13.40 -13.48 -3.33
CA VAL A 270 -14.31 -12.32 -3.49
C VAL A 270 -14.20 -11.62 -4.83
N ALA A 271 -13.03 -11.62 -5.45
CA ALA A 271 -12.81 -10.90 -6.72
C ALA A 271 -11.93 -11.67 -7.72
N GLY A 272 -11.21 -12.69 -7.29
CA GLY A 272 -10.36 -13.51 -8.17
C GLY A 272 -11.11 -14.66 -8.82
N ALA A 273 -10.43 -15.79 -9.01
CA ALA A 273 -10.91 -16.89 -9.83
C ALA A 273 -12.10 -17.67 -9.23
N ALA A 274 -12.20 -17.72 -7.90
CA ALA A 274 -13.25 -18.46 -7.20
C ALA A 274 -14.53 -17.63 -6.96
N ALA A 275 -14.47 -16.32 -7.19
CA ALA A 275 -15.62 -15.44 -7.01
C ALA A 275 -16.72 -15.75 -8.03
N MET A 276 -17.98 -15.58 -7.62
CA MET A 276 -19.13 -15.75 -8.51
C MET A 276 -19.41 -14.46 -9.30
N PRO A 277 -19.98 -14.54 -10.52
CA PRO A 277 -20.48 -13.34 -11.20
C PRO A 277 -21.53 -12.60 -10.36
N PRO A 278 -21.55 -11.25 -10.38
CA PRO A 278 -20.70 -10.35 -11.17
C PRO A 278 -19.42 -9.89 -10.44
N HIS A 279 -18.96 -10.60 -9.40
CA HIS A 279 -17.90 -10.12 -8.50
C HIS A 279 -16.48 -10.36 -8.99
N ARG A 280 -16.26 -11.18 -10.03
CA ARG A 280 -14.90 -11.39 -10.53
C ARG A 280 -14.39 -10.13 -11.20
N VAL A 281 -13.09 -9.83 -11.03
CA VAL A 281 -12.41 -8.75 -11.76
C VAL A 281 -12.65 -8.85 -13.27
N LEU A 282 -12.69 -10.08 -13.80
CA LEU A 282 -12.99 -10.35 -15.21
C LEU A 282 -14.37 -9.82 -15.63
N ASP A 283 -15.40 -9.96 -14.78
CA ASP A 283 -16.76 -9.51 -15.07
C ASP A 283 -16.85 -7.97 -15.07
N TRP A 284 -15.96 -7.28 -14.36
CA TRP A 284 -15.92 -5.81 -14.29
C TRP A 284 -15.34 -5.15 -15.53
N VAL A 285 -14.45 -5.87 -16.23
CA VAL A 285 -13.62 -5.31 -17.30
C VAL A 285 -13.93 -5.89 -18.67
N ARG A 286 -14.72 -6.97 -18.77
CA ARG A 286 -15.04 -7.63 -20.04
C ARG A 286 -15.78 -6.71 -21.03
N ASP A 287 -16.81 -5.99 -20.57
CA ASP A 287 -17.55 -5.07 -21.44
C ASP A 287 -16.77 -3.78 -21.75
N PRO A 288 -16.09 -3.14 -20.78
CA PRO A 288 -15.33 -1.92 -21.05
C PRO A 288 -14.05 -2.12 -21.87
N LEU A 289 -13.46 -3.32 -21.86
CA LEU A 289 -12.22 -3.62 -22.58
C LEU A 289 -12.52 -4.43 -23.86
N PRO A 290 -12.33 -3.85 -25.06
CA PRO A 290 -12.67 -4.54 -26.30
C PRO A 290 -11.79 -5.78 -26.54
N GLY A 291 -12.42 -6.81 -27.08
CA GLY A 291 -11.75 -8.04 -27.56
C GLY A 291 -11.36 -9.02 -26.47
N VAL A 292 -11.66 -8.76 -25.20
CA VAL A 292 -11.32 -9.65 -24.08
C VAL A 292 -11.86 -11.06 -24.29
N ARG A 293 -10.99 -12.06 -24.14
CA ARG A 293 -11.31 -13.48 -24.30
C ARG A 293 -10.58 -14.34 -23.28
N GLY A 294 -11.16 -15.49 -22.95
CA GLY A 294 -10.59 -16.43 -21.98
C GLY A 294 -10.52 -15.88 -20.55
N ASP A 295 -9.65 -16.48 -19.75
CA ASP A 295 -9.47 -16.18 -18.33
C ASP A 295 -8.28 -15.25 -18.07
N MET A 296 -8.25 -14.66 -16.88
CA MET A 296 -7.13 -13.85 -16.40
C MET A 296 -5.94 -14.74 -16.03
N ILE A 297 -4.74 -14.37 -16.49
CA ILE A 297 -3.49 -15.06 -16.20
C ILE A 297 -2.69 -14.26 -15.17
N ALA A 298 -2.35 -14.85 -14.02
CA ALA A 298 -1.58 -14.17 -12.98
C ALA A 298 -0.15 -13.83 -13.43
N LEU A 299 0.28 -12.58 -13.19
CA LEU A 299 1.62 -12.07 -13.52
C LEU A 299 2.42 -11.63 -12.28
N SER A 300 1.81 -11.62 -11.11
CA SER A 300 2.45 -11.21 -9.84
C SER A 300 3.56 -12.15 -9.39
N GLY A 301 4.28 -11.74 -8.34
CA GLY A 301 5.29 -12.59 -7.71
C GLY A 301 6.44 -12.97 -8.65
N GLY A 302 6.80 -12.11 -9.60
CA GLY A 302 7.83 -12.39 -10.60
C GLY A 302 7.37 -13.24 -11.79
N ALA A 303 6.10 -13.69 -11.87
CA ALA A 303 5.60 -14.54 -12.96
C ALA A 303 5.60 -13.82 -14.33
N TRP A 304 5.57 -12.49 -14.34
CA TRP A 304 5.74 -11.66 -15.54
C TRP A 304 7.04 -11.96 -16.32
N ARG A 305 8.09 -12.50 -15.68
CA ARG A 305 9.36 -12.82 -16.37
C ARG A 305 9.18 -13.87 -17.47
N ALA A 306 8.28 -14.83 -17.29
CA ALA A 306 7.98 -15.85 -18.30
C ALA A 306 7.48 -15.25 -19.63
N TRP A 307 7.00 -14.01 -19.63
CA TRP A 307 6.47 -13.31 -20.79
C TRP A 307 7.50 -12.43 -21.51
N HIS A 308 8.74 -12.36 -21.04
CA HIS A 308 9.83 -11.61 -21.69
C HIS A 308 10.90 -12.49 -22.35
N GLY A 309 10.69 -13.81 -22.38
CA GLY A 309 11.58 -14.77 -23.05
C GLY A 309 12.81 -15.15 -22.23
N GLU A 310 13.77 -15.79 -22.90
CA GLU A 310 14.99 -16.31 -22.29
C GLU A 310 15.83 -15.22 -21.60
N GLY A 311 16.38 -15.54 -20.43
CA GLY A 311 17.20 -14.64 -19.62
C GLY A 311 16.39 -13.80 -18.64
N ALA A 312 15.07 -13.68 -18.83
CA ALA A 312 14.19 -12.89 -17.97
C ALA A 312 14.14 -13.43 -16.54
N GLU A 313 14.29 -14.74 -16.33
CA GLU A 313 14.38 -15.41 -15.02
C GLU A 313 15.54 -14.90 -14.16
N THR A 314 16.57 -14.33 -14.78
CA THR A 314 17.70 -13.72 -14.07
C THR A 314 17.40 -12.30 -13.58
N LEU A 315 16.28 -11.69 -13.98
CA LEU A 315 15.88 -10.37 -13.48
C LEU A 315 15.37 -10.49 -12.04
N PRO A 316 15.73 -9.56 -11.13
CA PRO A 316 15.32 -9.64 -9.75
C PRO A 316 13.82 -9.35 -9.58
N ALA A 317 13.16 -10.13 -8.73
CA ALA A 317 11.79 -9.89 -8.29
C ALA A 317 11.72 -9.93 -6.76
N GLN A 318 11.06 -8.94 -6.15
CA GLN A 318 10.72 -8.97 -4.73
C GLN A 318 9.32 -9.57 -4.59
N VAL A 319 9.24 -10.89 -4.72
CA VAL A 319 7.98 -11.62 -4.94
C VAL A 319 6.90 -11.32 -3.89
N HIS A 320 7.30 -11.09 -2.64
CA HIS A 320 6.39 -10.80 -1.52
C HIS A 320 5.87 -9.37 -1.46
N MET A 321 6.48 -8.44 -2.22
CA MET A 321 6.10 -7.02 -2.26
C MET A 321 5.44 -6.63 -3.58
N GLU A 322 5.31 -7.58 -4.51
CA GLU A 322 4.69 -7.33 -5.79
C GLU A 322 3.17 -7.36 -5.68
N ARG A 323 2.51 -6.33 -6.21
CA ARG A 323 1.05 -6.24 -6.24
C ARG A 323 0.43 -7.22 -7.22
N LEU A 324 -0.88 -7.45 -7.06
CA LEU A 324 -1.71 -8.21 -8.00
C LEU A 324 -1.63 -7.61 -9.42
N LYS A 325 -1.31 -8.46 -10.39
CA LYS A 325 -1.19 -8.15 -11.81
C LYS A 325 -1.72 -9.35 -12.60
N PHE A 326 -2.50 -9.06 -13.63
CA PHE A 326 -3.05 -10.10 -14.50
C PHE A 326 -2.88 -9.70 -15.96
N LEU A 327 -2.51 -10.67 -16.79
CA LEU A 327 -2.66 -10.56 -18.24
C LEU A 327 -4.06 -11.03 -18.61
N LEU A 328 -4.72 -10.28 -19.45
CA LEU A 328 -6.05 -10.61 -19.95
C LEU A 328 -5.96 -10.73 -21.48
N PRO A 329 -6.05 -11.97 -22.02
CA PRO A 329 -5.98 -12.18 -23.46
C PRO A 329 -7.06 -11.41 -24.19
N ALA A 330 -6.71 -10.79 -25.31
CA ALA A 330 -7.68 -10.05 -26.11
C ALA A 330 -7.37 -10.04 -27.60
N ASP A 331 -8.41 -9.95 -28.42
CA ASP A 331 -8.29 -9.68 -29.85
C ASP A 331 -7.65 -8.30 -30.07
N GLY A 332 -6.64 -8.24 -30.93
CA GLY A 332 -5.87 -7.02 -31.17
C GLY A 332 -4.83 -6.69 -30.09
N GLY A 333 -4.56 -7.60 -29.15
CA GLY A 333 -3.45 -7.51 -28.20
C GLY A 333 -3.91 -7.47 -26.74
N ASP A 334 -3.15 -8.14 -25.87
CA ASP A 334 -3.56 -8.39 -24.49
C ASP A 334 -3.63 -7.12 -23.63
N TRP A 335 -4.43 -7.20 -22.57
CA TRP A 335 -4.52 -6.17 -21.54
C TRP A 335 -3.71 -6.57 -20.30
N LEU A 336 -3.09 -5.58 -19.66
CA LEU A 336 -2.44 -5.71 -18.37
C LEU A 336 -3.30 -5.04 -17.31
N LEU A 337 -3.85 -5.84 -16.40
CA LEU A 337 -4.52 -5.38 -15.19
C LEU A 337 -3.48 -5.23 -14.08
N ARG A 338 -3.53 -4.11 -13.35
CA ARG A 338 -2.66 -3.85 -12.18
C ARG A 338 -3.47 -3.34 -11.02
N PHE A 339 -3.29 -3.95 -9.86
CA PHE A 339 -3.86 -3.45 -8.63
C PHE A 339 -3.15 -2.15 -8.19
N ALA A 340 -3.94 -1.10 -8.07
CA ALA A 340 -3.52 0.25 -7.70
C ALA A 340 -3.95 0.62 -6.26
N GLY A 341 -4.48 -0.33 -5.50
CA GLY A 341 -5.07 -0.12 -4.18
C GLY A 341 -6.59 0.14 -4.25
N LEU A 342 -7.21 0.35 -3.09
CA LEU A 342 -8.62 0.78 -2.97
C LEU A 342 -8.72 2.25 -2.54
N GLY A 343 -9.92 2.80 -2.71
CA GLY A 343 -10.28 4.14 -2.26
C GLY A 343 -9.51 5.28 -2.97
N ARG A 344 -9.28 6.38 -2.23
CA ARG A 344 -8.72 7.62 -2.80
C ARG A 344 -7.32 7.41 -3.39
N GLY A 345 -6.51 6.54 -2.78
CA GLY A 345 -5.14 6.27 -3.20
C GLY A 345 -5.05 5.76 -4.63
N SER A 346 -5.88 4.78 -4.99
CA SER A 346 -5.88 4.18 -6.34
C SER A 346 -6.36 5.14 -7.41
N ARG A 347 -7.27 6.04 -7.06
CA ARG A 347 -7.74 7.06 -7.97
C ARG A 347 -6.70 8.14 -8.25
N LEU A 348 -5.91 8.53 -7.24
CA LEU A 348 -4.75 9.39 -7.43
C LEU A 348 -3.65 8.68 -8.24
N ALA A 349 -3.44 7.39 -8.02
CA ALA A 349 -2.51 6.58 -8.81
C ALA A 349 -2.94 6.51 -10.28
N CYS A 350 -4.23 6.26 -10.55
CA CYS A 350 -4.78 6.24 -11.91
C CYS A 350 -4.66 7.61 -12.61
N ALA A 351 -4.98 8.70 -11.91
CA ALA A 351 -4.81 10.06 -12.44
C ALA A 351 -3.35 10.38 -12.77
N ARG A 352 -2.40 9.93 -11.94
CA ARG A 352 -0.97 10.07 -12.20
C ARG A 352 -0.52 9.23 -13.39
N ARG A 353 -1.03 7.99 -13.53
CA ARG A 353 -0.74 7.14 -14.68
C ARG A 353 -1.24 7.75 -15.99
N HIS A 354 -2.43 8.36 -15.99
CA HIS A 354 -2.92 9.15 -17.14
C HIS A 354 -1.97 10.29 -17.50
N LEU A 355 -1.48 11.02 -16.49
CA LEU A 355 -0.55 12.12 -16.70
C LEU A 355 0.79 11.63 -17.27
N LEU A 356 1.35 10.53 -16.75
CA LEU A 356 2.57 9.89 -17.29
C LEU A 356 2.37 9.40 -18.73
N ALA A 357 1.24 8.79 -19.04
CA ALA A 357 0.92 8.25 -20.35
C ALA A 357 0.79 9.35 -21.41
N ARG A 358 0.16 10.48 -21.07
CA ARG A 358 0.05 11.65 -21.96
C ARG A 358 1.40 12.24 -22.38
N HIS A 359 2.45 11.99 -21.59
CA HIS A 359 3.83 12.38 -21.91
C HIS A 359 4.67 11.19 -22.44
N GLY A 360 4.03 10.07 -22.77
CA GLY A 360 4.64 8.91 -23.40
C GLY A 360 5.52 8.06 -22.48
N PHE A 361 5.51 8.27 -21.16
CA PHE A 361 6.36 7.53 -20.23
C PHE A 361 5.84 6.13 -19.90
N CYS A 362 4.53 5.91 -19.99
CA CYS A 362 3.88 4.61 -19.83
C CYS A 362 2.75 4.44 -20.86
N PRO A 363 2.19 3.24 -21.05
CA PRO A 363 1.01 3.04 -21.88
C PRO A 363 -0.20 3.86 -21.38
N PRO A 364 -1.13 4.24 -22.27
CA PRO A 364 -2.43 4.77 -21.88
C PRO A 364 -3.21 3.80 -20.99
N VAL A 365 -3.96 4.36 -20.04
CA VAL A 365 -4.81 3.61 -19.11
C VAL A 365 -6.24 3.75 -19.58
N GLU A 366 -6.94 2.63 -19.68
CA GLU A 366 -8.33 2.58 -20.14
C GLU A 366 -9.31 2.99 -19.02
N GLY A 367 -9.05 2.54 -17.79
CA GLY A 367 -9.93 2.85 -16.67
C GLY A 367 -9.43 2.36 -15.32
N LEU A 368 -10.31 2.49 -14.33
CA LEU A 368 -10.12 2.03 -12.96
C LEU A 368 -11.42 1.37 -12.47
N TRP A 369 -11.37 0.07 -12.20
CA TRP A 369 -12.49 -0.72 -11.70
C TRP A 369 -12.10 -1.35 -10.37
N HIS A 370 -12.67 -0.79 -9.29
CA HIS A 370 -12.51 -1.27 -7.92
C HIS A 370 -11.08 -1.71 -7.57
N GLY A 371 -10.13 -0.82 -7.87
CA GLY A 371 -8.72 -1.00 -7.55
C GLY A 371 -7.84 -1.54 -8.67
N PHE A 372 -8.40 -2.01 -9.79
CA PHE A 372 -7.62 -2.41 -10.96
C PHE A 372 -7.60 -1.34 -12.04
N THR A 373 -6.41 -0.98 -12.51
CA THR A 373 -6.23 -0.23 -13.75
C THR A 373 -5.91 -1.18 -14.90
N ALA A 374 -6.40 -0.88 -16.10
CA ALA A 374 -6.08 -1.61 -17.32
C ALA A 374 -5.25 -0.76 -18.29
N GLU A 375 -4.21 -1.34 -18.87
CA GLU A 375 -3.42 -0.76 -19.96
C GLU A 375 -3.04 -1.84 -20.98
N ARG A 376 -2.65 -1.48 -22.20
CA ARG A 376 -2.22 -2.50 -23.19
C ARG A 376 -0.91 -3.16 -22.76
N TRP A 377 -0.86 -4.49 -22.87
CA TRP A 377 0.38 -5.25 -22.72
C TRP A 377 1.31 -4.96 -23.91
N LEU A 378 2.55 -4.57 -23.61
CA LEU A 378 3.54 -4.27 -24.63
C LEU A 378 4.31 -5.55 -25.02
N ALA A 379 3.69 -6.45 -25.77
CA ALA A 379 4.27 -7.75 -26.13
C ALA A 379 5.64 -7.66 -26.83
N HIS A 380 5.88 -6.58 -27.59
CA HIS A 380 7.14 -6.36 -28.30
C HIS A 380 8.20 -5.60 -27.49
N ALA A 381 7.83 -5.05 -26.33
CA ALA A 381 8.75 -4.31 -25.49
C ALA A 381 9.35 -5.23 -24.41
N ARG A 382 10.66 -5.14 -24.20
CA ARG A 382 11.37 -5.95 -23.20
C ARG A 382 12.14 -5.07 -22.22
N PRO A 383 12.32 -5.51 -20.95
CA PRO A 383 13.25 -4.91 -20.01
C PRO A 383 14.61 -4.61 -20.65
N LEU A 384 15.14 -3.41 -20.44
CA LEU A 384 16.36 -2.94 -21.08
C LEU A 384 17.55 -3.92 -20.96
N PRO A 385 17.82 -4.56 -19.80
CA PRO A 385 18.94 -5.50 -19.68
C PRO A 385 18.82 -6.77 -20.52
N LEU A 386 17.62 -7.09 -21.04
CA LEU A 386 17.39 -8.28 -21.87
C LEU A 386 17.68 -8.04 -23.36
N TRP A 387 17.92 -6.79 -23.77
CA TRP A 387 18.30 -6.49 -25.14
C TRP A 387 19.81 -6.73 -25.34
N PRO A 388 20.22 -7.36 -26.46
CA PRO A 388 21.63 -7.39 -26.84
C PRO A 388 22.19 -5.97 -26.95
N SER A 389 23.44 -5.75 -26.54
CA SER A 389 24.04 -4.41 -26.49
C SER A 389 23.94 -3.63 -27.81
N ALA A 390 24.05 -4.32 -28.95
CA ALA A 390 23.93 -3.72 -30.29
C ALA A 390 22.51 -3.24 -30.65
N GLN A 391 21.49 -3.70 -29.93
CA GLN A 391 20.07 -3.37 -30.16
C GLN A 391 19.46 -2.52 -29.03
N GLN A 392 20.24 -2.26 -27.98
CA GLN A 392 19.86 -1.30 -26.95
C GLN A 392 19.80 0.12 -27.53
N PRO A 393 19.00 1.02 -26.92
CA PRO A 393 19.03 2.43 -27.26
C PRO A 393 20.46 2.98 -27.13
N THR A 394 20.84 3.89 -28.02
CA THR A 394 22.14 4.57 -27.92
C THR A 394 22.24 5.26 -26.56
N ARG A 395 23.47 5.39 -26.05
CA ARG A 395 23.69 6.00 -24.73
C ARG A 395 23.11 7.42 -24.65
N GLY A 396 23.25 8.21 -25.71
CA GLY A 396 22.64 9.55 -25.80
C GLY A 396 21.12 9.53 -25.72
N LEU A 397 20.44 8.61 -26.41
CA LEU A 397 18.97 8.49 -26.37
C LEU A 397 18.49 8.09 -24.98
N LEU A 398 19.18 7.15 -24.34
CA LEU A 398 18.89 6.74 -22.96
C LEU A 398 19.01 7.93 -21.99
N LEU A 399 20.11 8.67 -22.06
CA LEU A 399 20.36 9.82 -21.19
C LEU A 399 19.33 10.93 -21.38
N GLU A 400 18.99 11.26 -22.63
CA GLU A 400 17.96 12.25 -22.94
C GLU A 400 16.61 11.81 -22.40
N ARG A 401 16.24 10.54 -22.59
CA ARG A 401 14.96 10.02 -22.10
C ARG A 401 14.86 10.05 -20.57
N LEU A 402 15.94 9.70 -19.88
CA LEU A 402 16.00 9.79 -18.41
C LEU A 402 15.89 11.25 -17.95
N ALA A 403 16.52 12.19 -18.66
CA ALA A 403 16.48 13.62 -18.32
C ALA A 403 15.07 14.18 -18.53
N GLU A 404 14.42 13.85 -19.65
CA GLU A 404 13.02 14.20 -19.92
C GLU A 404 12.09 13.67 -18.82
N TYR A 405 12.28 12.42 -18.41
CA TYR A 405 11.46 11.78 -17.39
C TYR A 405 11.59 12.46 -16.02
N LEU A 406 12.82 12.71 -15.58
CA LEU A 406 13.06 13.35 -14.29
C LEU A 406 12.70 14.84 -14.32
N ALA A 407 12.89 15.53 -15.45
CA ALA A 407 12.38 16.88 -15.65
C ALA A 407 10.85 16.94 -15.55
N PHE A 408 10.17 15.99 -16.17
CA PHE A 408 8.71 15.87 -16.07
C PHE A 408 8.27 15.68 -14.62
N ARG A 409 8.88 14.75 -13.86
CA ARG A 409 8.57 14.57 -12.43
C ARG A 409 8.81 15.85 -11.64
N GLY A 410 9.97 16.47 -11.85
CA GLY A 410 10.39 17.70 -11.19
C GLY A 410 9.46 18.89 -11.45
N THR A 411 8.81 18.94 -12.61
CA THR A 411 7.93 20.07 -13.01
C THR A 411 6.45 19.79 -12.80
N ARG A 412 5.98 18.55 -13.01
CA ARG A 412 4.56 18.20 -13.04
C ARG A 412 4.06 17.48 -11.80
N LEU A 413 4.94 16.98 -10.95
CA LEU A 413 4.56 16.20 -9.77
C LEU A 413 5.13 16.78 -8.45
N PRO A 414 4.88 18.05 -8.12
CA PRO A 414 5.33 18.62 -6.85
C PRO A 414 4.65 17.91 -5.67
N ALA A 415 5.36 17.83 -4.54
CA ALA A 415 4.84 17.30 -3.29
C ALA A 415 4.94 18.36 -2.17
N PRO A 416 4.09 18.29 -1.14
CA PRO A 416 4.22 19.14 0.04
C PRO A 416 5.62 19.01 0.68
N ALA A 417 6.14 20.08 1.27
CA ALA A 417 7.45 20.08 1.94
C ALA A 417 7.55 19.02 3.07
N THR A 418 6.41 18.67 3.67
CA THR A 418 6.27 17.68 4.73
C THR A 418 6.12 16.23 4.24
N ALA A 419 6.11 16.00 2.92
CA ALA A 419 5.97 14.65 2.36
C ALA A 419 7.30 13.89 2.36
N GLY A 420 7.22 12.56 2.57
CA GLY A 420 8.36 11.65 2.63
C GLY A 420 9.16 11.74 3.94
N ALA A 421 10.18 10.89 4.07
CA ALA A 421 11.05 10.90 5.24
C ALA A 421 11.91 12.16 5.33
N MET A 422 12.16 12.57 6.57
CA MET A 422 13.16 13.57 6.91
C MET A 422 14.57 13.04 6.65
N ARG A 423 15.53 13.95 6.37
CA ARG A 423 16.91 13.58 6.01
C ARG A 423 17.59 12.79 7.11
N GLU A 424 17.35 13.15 8.36
CA GLU A 424 17.91 12.50 9.54
C GLU A 424 17.46 11.05 9.63
N VAL A 425 16.16 10.80 9.41
CA VAL A 425 15.58 9.45 9.38
C VAL A 425 16.19 8.61 8.24
N LEU A 426 16.40 9.21 7.07
CA LEU A 426 17.06 8.53 5.95
C LEU A 426 18.51 8.16 6.30
N LEU A 427 19.27 9.08 6.90
CA LEU A 427 20.65 8.85 7.31
C LEU A 427 20.79 7.74 8.36
N ASP A 428 19.91 7.75 9.36
CA ASP A 428 19.89 6.73 10.41
C ASP A 428 19.54 5.36 9.84
N MET A 429 18.51 5.28 8.99
CA MET A 429 18.13 4.00 8.40
C MET A 429 19.16 3.49 7.39
N ALA A 430 19.75 4.37 6.58
CA ALA A 430 20.83 3.99 5.68
C ALA A 430 22.03 3.44 6.47
N GLY A 431 22.40 4.08 7.60
CA GLY A 431 23.42 3.55 8.49
C GLY A 431 23.09 2.16 9.04
N HIS A 432 21.84 1.93 9.45
CA HIS A 432 21.37 0.60 9.85
C HIS A 432 21.48 -0.43 8.71
N ASN A 433 21.06 -0.06 7.50
CA ASN A 433 21.11 -0.94 6.33
C ASN A 433 22.55 -1.28 5.94
N VAL A 434 23.46 -0.30 5.98
CA VAL A 434 24.90 -0.50 5.72
C VAL A 434 25.51 -1.40 6.78
N ALA A 435 25.28 -1.13 8.08
CA ALA A 435 25.83 -1.95 9.16
C ALA A 435 25.38 -3.42 9.06
N LYS A 436 24.11 -3.65 8.75
CA LYS A 436 23.58 -5.01 8.61
C LYS A 436 23.97 -5.69 7.30
N GLY A 437 24.12 -4.94 6.20
CA GLY A 437 24.47 -5.49 4.89
C GLY A 437 25.97 -5.70 4.69
N LEU A 438 26.82 -4.85 5.29
CA LEU A 438 28.27 -4.82 5.10
C LEU A 438 29.09 -5.06 6.38
N GLY A 439 28.43 -5.22 7.54
CA GLY A 439 29.09 -5.45 8.82
C GLY A 439 29.76 -4.20 9.40
N ASP A 440 30.62 -4.42 10.40
CA ASP A 440 31.22 -3.35 11.22
C ASP A 440 32.12 -2.41 10.41
N GLU A 441 32.79 -2.93 9.37
CA GLU A 441 33.62 -2.11 8.48
C GLU A 441 32.76 -1.09 7.71
N GLY A 442 31.65 -1.53 7.11
CA GLY A 442 30.70 -0.65 6.45
C GLY A 442 30.06 0.34 7.43
N ALA A 443 29.78 -0.08 8.66
CA ALA A 443 29.26 0.81 9.70
C ALA A 443 30.26 1.93 10.04
N ARG A 444 31.56 1.61 10.21
CA ARG A 444 32.61 2.60 10.46
C ARG A 444 32.77 3.57 9.28
N ALA A 445 32.79 3.05 8.05
CA ALA A 445 32.87 3.88 6.85
C ALA A 445 31.66 4.84 6.74
N TRP A 446 30.45 4.36 7.03
CA TRP A 446 29.25 5.20 7.06
C TRP A 446 29.35 6.32 8.09
N GLN A 447 29.83 6.03 9.30
CA GLN A 447 29.98 7.06 10.34
C GLN A 447 31.05 8.09 9.99
N ALA A 448 32.18 7.66 9.43
CA ALA A 448 33.22 8.57 8.96
C ALA A 448 32.70 9.50 7.85
N TRP A 449 32.02 8.94 6.85
CA TRP A 449 31.39 9.71 5.78
C TRP A 449 30.32 10.69 6.32
N ARG A 450 29.45 10.22 7.22
CA ARG A 450 28.41 11.06 7.84
C ARG A 450 29.02 12.20 8.66
N GLY A 451 30.12 11.95 9.37
CA GLY A 451 30.85 12.96 10.12
C GLY A 451 31.55 14.01 9.24
N ALA A 452 31.90 13.63 8.00
CA ALA A 452 32.49 14.53 7.01
C ALA A 452 31.45 15.29 6.16
N LEU A 453 30.15 15.07 6.37
CA LEU A 453 29.11 15.76 5.61
C LEU A 453 29.16 17.29 5.85
N PRO A 454 29.16 18.11 4.78
CA PRO A 454 29.07 19.56 4.94
C PRO A 454 27.77 19.95 5.64
N ALA A 455 27.83 20.87 6.59
CA ALA A 455 26.64 21.38 7.29
C ALA A 455 25.54 21.87 6.32
N ALA A 456 25.95 22.46 5.18
CA ALA A 456 25.03 22.90 4.12
C ALA A 456 24.17 21.75 3.55
N ALA A 457 24.68 20.52 3.46
CA ALA A 457 23.90 19.38 2.96
C ALA A 457 22.72 19.04 3.89
N LEU A 458 22.88 19.30 5.19
CA LEU A 458 21.89 19.02 6.22
C LEU A 458 20.86 20.16 6.36
N THR A 459 21.26 21.39 6.11
CA THR A 459 20.39 22.57 6.31
C THR A 459 19.71 23.08 5.04
N MET A 460 20.19 22.72 3.85
CA MET A 460 19.66 23.25 2.59
C MET A 460 18.15 22.97 2.43
N PRO A 461 17.32 23.93 2.01
CA PRO A 461 15.89 23.70 1.77
C PRO A 461 15.64 22.61 0.73
N LEU A 462 14.61 21.80 0.96
CA LEU A 462 14.25 20.68 0.09
C LEU A 462 13.02 21.00 -0.76
N ARG A 463 13.15 20.87 -2.08
CA ARG A 463 12.02 20.90 -3.00
C ARG A 463 11.50 19.47 -3.22
N ARG A 464 10.45 19.09 -2.48
CA ARG A 464 9.85 17.75 -2.54
C ARG A 464 9.07 17.54 -3.85
N VAL A 465 9.24 16.37 -4.45
CA VAL A 465 8.42 15.90 -5.57
C VAL A 465 7.97 14.47 -5.32
N LEU A 466 6.93 14.03 -6.03
CA LEU A 466 6.60 12.61 -6.11
C LEU A 466 7.68 11.96 -6.98
N THR A 467 8.76 11.54 -6.33
CA THR A 467 9.87 10.83 -6.92
C THR A 467 9.46 9.46 -7.46
N ASP A 468 10.28 8.92 -8.34
CA ASP A 468 10.17 7.56 -8.81
C ASP A 468 10.65 6.55 -7.77
N ASN A 469 11.70 6.87 -7.01
CA ASN A 469 12.33 5.98 -6.02
C ASN A 469 12.88 4.64 -6.54
N ARG A 470 12.53 4.18 -7.75
CA ARG A 470 12.97 2.90 -8.34
C ARG A 470 13.35 3.05 -9.80
N LEU A 471 14.53 3.57 -10.08
CA LEU A 471 15.00 3.70 -11.47
C LEU A 471 15.67 2.44 -12.03
N HIS A 472 15.31 1.27 -11.49
CA HIS A 472 15.87 -0.02 -11.89
C HIS A 472 15.80 -0.23 -13.40
N ALA A 473 16.93 -0.58 -14.03
CA ALA A 473 17.02 -0.69 -15.49
C ALA A 473 16.01 -1.70 -16.08
N TRP A 474 15.67 -2.77 -15.37
CA TRP A 474 14.69 -3.76 -15.81
C TRP A 474 13.23 -3.28 -15.76
N GLU A 475 12.95 -2.14 -15.14
CA GLU A 475 11.62 -1.52 -15.16
C GLU A 475 11.43 -0.57 -16.36
N TRP A 476 12.46 -0.42 -17.20
CA TRP A 476 12.41 0.32 -18.45
C TRP A 476 12.29 -0.64 -19.62
N LEU A 477 11.17 -0.56 -20.33
CA LEU A 477 10.87 -1.38 -21.50
C LEU A 477 11.30 -0.65 -22.77
N TRP A 478 12.08 -1.34 -23.59
CA TRP A 478 12.49 -0.89 -24.91
C TRP A 478 11.81 -1.74 -25.99
N ASP A 479 11.27 -1.10 -27.01
CA ASP A 479 10.58 -1.73 -28.16
C ASP A 479 11.36 -1.57 -29.49
N GLY A 480 12.64 -1.19 -29.43
CA GLY A 480 13.44 -0.84 -30.60
C GLY A 480 13.34 0.65 -31.01
N ARG A 481 12.41 1.41 -30.44
CA ARG A 481 12.20 2.83 -30.79
C ARG A 481 11.98 3.75 -29.59
N THR A 482 11.21 3.32 -28.60
CA THR A 482 10.80 4.14 -27.45
C THR A 482 11.05 3.42 -26.13
N LEU A 483 11.66 4.14 -25.18
CA LEU A 483 11.81 3.71 -23.80
C LEU A 483 10.60 4.16 -22.96
N ARG A 484 9.95 3.20 -22.32
CA ARG A 484 8.80 3.41 -21.42
C ARG A 484 9.06 2.77 -20.06
N LYS A 485 8.63 3.42 -18.99
CA LYS A 485 8.74 2.87 -17.64
C LYS A 485 7.46 2.13 -17.26
N THR A 486 7.63 0.89 -16.79
CA THR A 486 6.52 -0.01 -16.47
C THR A 486 5.99 0.21 -15.05
N ASP A 487 6.83 0.64 -14.12
CA ASP A 487 6.48 0.91 -12.73
C ASP A 487 6.92 2.32 -12.35
N ALA A 488 6.03 3.29 -12.56
CA ALA A 488 6.32 4.73 -12.49
C ALA A 488 5.33 5.48 -11.59
N VAL A 489 4.40 4.80 -10.94
CA VAL A 489 3.22 5.50 -10.42
C VAL A 489 3.41 5.91 -8.97
N ASP A 490 3.74 5.02 -8.06
CA ASP A 490 3.45 5.27 -6.65
C ASP A 490 4.50 4.80 -5.65
N HIS A 491 5.73 4.60 -6.09
CA HIS A 491 6.85 4.30 -5.21
C HIS A 491 7.14 5.40 -4.18
N ALA A 492 6.86 6.67 -4.47
CA ALA A 492 6.91 7.76 -3.49
C ALA A 492 5.84 7.66 -2.38
N VAL A 493 4.94 6.67 -2.46
CA VAL A 493 3.96 6.32 -1.44
C VAL A 493 3.93 4.80 -1.20
N ALA A 494 5.03 4.10 -1.44
CA ALA A 494 5.15 2.66 -1.19
C ALA A 494 5.20 2.32 0.31
N HIS A 495 5.41 1.02 0.58
CA HIS A 495 5.65 0.49 1.92
C HIS A 495 6.93 1.02 2.57
N ASP A 496 7.90 1.45 1.78
CA ASP A 496 9.15 1.97 2.32
C ASP A 496 8.97 3.32 3.02
N LEU A 497 9.94 3.67 3.86
CA LEU A 497 9.93 4.93 4.59
C LEU A 497 10.36 6.13 3.73
N VAL A 498 10.96 5.92 2.55
CA VAL A 498 11.60 7.00 1.76
C VAL A 498 10.57 8.05 1.39
N GLY A 499 9.48 7.62 0.76
CA GLY A 499 8.41 8.51 0.29
C GLY A 499 8.88 9.58 -0.70
N CYS A 500 8.23 10.76 -0.69
CA CYS A 500 8.57 11.87 -1.59
C CYS A 500 9.92 12.53 -1.23
N GLN A 501 10.84 12.61 -2.19
CA GLN A 501 12.16 13.22 -1.97
C GLN A 501 12.41 14.39 -2.93
N PRO A 502 13.48 15.17 -2.73
CA PRO A 502 14.04 16.02 -3.79
C PRO A 502 14.43 15.19 -5.01
N LEU A 503 14.47 15.85 -6.18
CA LEU A 503 14.77 15.17 -7.45
C LEU A 503 16.18 14.54 -7.45
N GLU A 504 17.08 15.03 -6.59
CA GLU A 504 18.39 14.46 -6.31
C GLU A 504 18.35 12.97 -5.95
N TRP A 505 17.28 12.49 -5.30
CA TRP A 505 17.09 11.06 -5.01
C TRP A 505 16.98 10.24 -6.30
N ASP A 506 16.15 10.69 -7.24
CA ASP A 506 15.99 10.02 -8.53
C ASP A 506 17.24 10.21 -9.41
N VAL A 507 17.95 11.33 -9.32
CA VAL A 507 19.23 11.51 -10.04
C VAL A 507 20.31 10.56 -9.50
N ALA A 508 20.35 10.36 -8.18
CA ALA A 508 21.16 9.32 -7.54
C ALA A 508 20.76 7.92 -8.02
N GLY A 509 19.46 7.64 -8.11
CA GLY A 509 18.95 6.42 -8.70
C GLY A 509 19.43 6.22 -10.13
N ALA A 510 19.29 7.22 -11.00
CA ALA A 510 19.74 7.12 -12.39
C ALA A 510 21.25 6.83 -12.46
N THR A 511 22.03 7.48 -11.60
CA THR A 511 23.48 7.24 -11.48
C THR A 511 23.81 5.80 -11.16
N VAL A 512 23.16 5.21 -10.15
CA VAL A 512 23.44 3.85 -9.66
C VAL A 512 22.91 2.79 -10.62
N GLU A 513 21.71 3.01 -11.16
CA GLU A 513 21.00 2.02 -11.95
C GLU A 513 21.50 1.91 -13.40
N PHE A 514 21.95 3.03 -13.98
CA PHE A 514 22.47 3.11 -15.34
C PHE A 514 23.97 3.36 -15.42
N GLY A 515 24.66 3.37 -14.27
CA GLY A 515 26.12 3.53 -14.20
C GLY A 515 26.61 4.84 -14.80
N LEU A 516 25.97 5.97 -14.48
CA LEU A 516 26.34 7.26 -15.06
C LEU A 516 27.74 7.69 -14.59
N ASP A 517 28.62 8.00 -15.53
CA ASP A 517 29.96 8.54 -15.22
C ASP A 517 29.91 10.03 -14.80
N ALA A 518 31.06 10.63 -14.50
CA ALA A 518 31.11 12.03 -14.05
C ALA A 518 30.67 13.03 -15.14
N GLY A 519 31.03 12.79 -16.40
CA GLY A 519 30.65 13.63 -17.53
C GLY A 519 29.17 13.52 -17.85
N GLU A 520 28.64 12.29 -17.86
CA GLU A 520 27.22 12.01 -18.05
C GLU A 520 26.38 12.65 -16.95
N ARG A 521 26.79 12.54 -15.67
CA ARG A 521 26.10 13.23 -14.57
C ARG A 521 26.11 14.74 -14.74
N HIS A 522 27.25 15.33 -15.13
CA HIS A 522 27.34 16.77 -15.35
C HIS A 522 26.39 17.24 -16.46
N TRP A 523 26.41 16.54 -17.60
CA TRP A 523 25.50 16.79 -18.72
C TRP A 523 24.04 16.66 -18.29
N PHE A 524 23.71 15.60 -17.56
CA PHE A 524 22.36 15.30 -17.08
C PHE A 524 21.82 16.40 -16.16
N MET A 525 22.64 16.87 -15.22
CA MET A 525 22.31 18.03 -14.38
C MET A 525 22.12 19.32 -15.19
N GLY A 526 22.91 19.51 -16.25
CA GLY A 526 22.75 20.62 -17.19
C GLY A 526 21.39 20.60 -17.92
N ARG A 527 20.97 19.42 -18.41
CA ARG A 527 19.65 19.24 -19.03
C ARG A 527 18.51 19.53 -18.05
N LEU A 528 18.59 19.03 -16.82
CA LEU A 528 17.59 19.29 -15.78
C LEU A 528 17.51 20.78 -15.41
N ARG A 529 18.66 21.47 -15.33
CA ARG A 529 18.70 22.92 -15.14
C ARG A 529 18.01 23.67 -16.28
N ALA A 530 18.29 23.29 -17.54
CA ALA A 530 17.64 23.89 -18.71
C ALA A 530 16.11 23.67 -18.72
N ALA A 531 15.64 22.56 -18.14
CA ALA A 531 14.22 22.27 -17.95
C ALA A 531 13.60 22.95 -16.72
N GLY A 532 14.32 23.83 -16.02
CA GLY A 532 13.81 24.57 -14.85
C GLY A 532 13.77 23.76 -13.56
N VAL A 533 14.46 22.61 -13.49
CA VAL A 533 14.55 21.76 -12.30
C VAL A 533 16.01 21.57 -11.87
N PRO A 534 16.69 22.64 -11.39
CA PRO A 534 18.09 22.54 -11.01
C PRO A 534 18.30 21.54 -9.87
N VAL A 535 19.26 20.64 -10.07
CA VAL A 535 19.72 19.65 -9.09
C VAL A 535 20.95 20.21 -8.39
N GLN A 536 20.96 20.17 -7.06
CA GLN A 536 22.07 20.67 -6.27
C GLN A 536 23.12 19.57 -6.09
N SER A 537 24.37 19.85 -6.49
CA SER A 537 25.49 18.89 -6.37
C SER A 537 25.71 18.44 -4.93
N THR A 538 25.57 19.36 -3.96
CA THR A 538 25.69 19.06 -2.52
C THR A 538 24.63 18.08 -2.03
N LEU A 539 23.38 18.20 -2.47
CA LEU A 539 22.33 17.23 -2.12
C LEU A 539 22.50 15.93 -2.90
N LEU A 540 22.94 15.97 -4.16
CA LEU A 540 23.23 14.75 -4.90
C LEU A 540 24.32 13.91 -4.22
N ALA A 541 25.38 14.55 -3.70
CA ALA A 541 26.42 13.88 -2.92
C ALA A 541 25.89 13.25 -1.62
N LEU A 542 24.86 13.84 -1.01
CA LEU A 542 24.14 13.26 0.13
C LEU A 542 23.27 12.06 -0.29
N TYR A 543 22.50 12.21 -1.38
CA TYR A 543 21.49 11.24 -1.79
C TYR A 543 22.04 10.01 -2.53
N LEU A 544 23.22 10.11 -3.14
CA LEU A 544 23.86 8.98 -3.83
C LEU A 544 24.15 7.78 -2.90
N PRO A 545 24.88 7.95 -1.77
CA PRO A 545 25.08 6.86 -0.80
C PRO A 545 23.78 6.44 -0.12
N LEU A 546 22.84 7.37 0.13
CA LEU A 546 21.53 7.03 0.67
C LEU A 546 20.77 6.07 -0.25
N TYR A 547 20.63 6.41 -1.53
CA TYR A 547 19.95 5.56 -2.51
C TYR A 547 20.55 4.14 -2.54
N ALA A 548 21.88 4.04 -2.63
CA ALA A 548 22.57 2.75 -2.65
C ALA A 548 22.36 1.94 -1.35
N ALA A 549 22.43 2.59 -0.19
CA ALA A 549 22.20 1.95 1.10
C ALA A 549 20.74 1.46 1.27
N PHE A 550 19.76 2.20 0.76
CA PHE A 550 18.36 1.78 0.77
C PHE A 550 18.10 0.60 -0.16
N GLN A 551 18.70 0.59 -1.36
CA GLN A 551 18.62 -0.55 -2.27
C GLN A 551 19.30 -1.80 -1.70
N LEU A 552 20.50 -1.64 -1.11
CA LEU A 552 21.15 -2.72 -0.35
C LEU A 552 20.18 -3.27 0.71
N GLY A 553 19.52 -2.38 1.45
CA GLY A 553 18.58 -2.78 2.48
C GLY A 553 17.38 -3.56 1.96
N ALA A 554 16.75 -3.07 0.91
CA ALA A 554 15.59 -3.70 0.28
C ALA A 554 15.94 -5.09 -0.27
N PHE A 555 17.06 -5.23 -0.98
CA PHE A 555 17.49 -6.50 -1.54
C PHE A 555 17.96 -7.51 -0.50
N THR A 556 18.56 -7.07 0.61
CA THR A 556 18.87 -7.97 1.74
C THR A 556 17.58 -8.49 2.38
N MET A 557 16.56 -7.66 2.56
CA MET A 557 15.25 -8.11 3.07
C MET A 557 14.58 -9.09 2.12
N ALA A 558 14.56 -8.76 0.82
CA ALA A 558 14.02 -9.64 -0.19
C ALA A 558 14.73 -10.99 -0.19
N LEU A 559 16.07 -11.02 -0.12
CA LEU A 559 16.87 -12.24 -0.05
C LEU A 559 16.53 -13.10 1.19
N GLN A 560 16.32 -12.47 2.34
CA GLN A 560 15.98 -13.19 3.58
C GLN A 560 14.60 -13.84 3.53
N ALA A 561 13.64 -13.22 2.86
CA ALA A 561 12.28 -13.75 2.72
C ALA A 561 12.13 -14.66 1.49
N ALA A 562 13.08 -14.64 0.55
CA ALA A 562 12.95 -15.25 -0.76
C ALA A 562 12.85 -16.79 -0.74
N PRO A 563 12.02 -17.38 -1.62
CA PRO A 563 12.13 -18.79 -1.99
C PRO A 563 13.53 -19.10 -2.55
N GLU A 564 13.94 -20.36 -2.45
CA GLU A 564 15.30 -20.78 -2.87
C GLU A 564 15.64 -20.38 -4.31
N ALA A 565 14.68 -20.50 -5.23
CA ALA A 565 14.85 -20.15 -6.64
C ALA A 565 15.23 -18.68 -6.89
N GLU A 566 14.87 -17.75 -5.99
CA GLU A 566 15.17 -16.32 -6.14
C GLU A 566 16.47 -15.90 -5.48
N LYS A 567 17.04 -16.72 -4.57
CA LYS A 567 18.14 -16.29 -3.71
C LYS A 567 19.40 -15.91 -4.47
N ALA A 568 19.75 -16.65 -5.52
CA ALA A 568 20.95 -16.37 -6.31
C ALA A 568 20.89 -14.99 -6.99
N THR A 569 19.76 -14.68 -7.61
CA THR A 569 19.50 -13.40 -8.27
C THR A 569 19.50 -12.23 -7.28
N LEU A 570 18.81 -12.38 -6.14
CA LEU A 570 18.76 -11.34 -5.12
C LEU A 570 20.12 -11.12 -4.43
N ALA A 571 20.89 -12.19 -4.20
CA ALA A 571 22.24 -12.09 -3.65
C ALA A 571 23.20 -11.32 -4.58
N ARG A 572 23.00 -11.40 -5.91
CA ARG A 572 23.75 -10.60 -6.88
C ARG A 572 23.46 -9.11 -6.71
N GLU A 573 22.19 -8.73 -6.55
CA GLU A 573 21.83 -7.33 -6.31
C GLU A 573 22.36 -6.83 -4.97
N VAL A 574 22.30 -7.63 -3.90
CA VAL A 574 22.94 -7.30 -2.61
C VAL A 574 24.44 -7.00 -2.78
N ARG A 575 25.17 -7.84 -3.53
CA ARG A 575 26.60 -7.60 -3.82
C ARG A 575 26.81 -6.32 -4.62
N ARG A 576 25.99 -6.09 -5.66
CA ARG A 576 26.06 -4.90 -6.52
C ARG A 576 25.86 -3.62 -5.70
N TYR A 577 24.81 -3.52 -4.90
CA TYR A 577 24.57 -2.32 -4.10
C TYR A 577 25.61 -2.16 -2.98
N GLY A 578 26.10 -3.26 -2.41
CA GLY A 578 27.22 -3.23 -1.47
C GLY A 578 28.51 -2.67 -2.08
N GLN A 579 28.82 -3.00 -3.34
CA GLN A 579 29.95 -2.41 -4.07
C GLN A 579 29.75 -0.92 -4.34
N TRP A 580 28.52 -0.51 -4.70
CA TRP A 580 28.19 0.90 -4.85
C TRP A 580 28.38 1.68 -3.56
N VAL A 581 27.87 1.17 -2.43
CA VAL A 581 28.06 1.78 -1.11
C VAL A 581 29.55 1.95 -0.80
N ARG A 582 30.37 0.91 -0.97
CA ARG A 582 31.82 1.02 -0.73
C ARG A 582 32.45 2.12 -1.60
N ARG A 583 32.18 2.10 -2.91
CA ARG A 583 32.71 3.08 -3.87
C ARG A 583 32.39 4.53 -3.50
N VAL A 584 31.19 4.80 -3.00
CA VAL A 584 30.76 6.19 -2.69
C VAL A 584 31.20 6.66 -1.30
N LEU A 585 31.50 5.73 -0.39
CA LEU A 585 32.00 6.06 0.95
C LEU A 585 33.53 6.23 0.99
N GLY A 586 34.26 5.67 0.02
CA GLY A 586 35.73 5.69 -0.05
C GLY A 586 36.30 4.34 0.33
#